data_AF-A0AB39QWU7-F1
#
_entry.id   AF-A0AB39QWU7-F1
#
_cell.length_a   1.000
_cell.length_b   1.000
_cell.length_c   1.000
_cell.angle_alpha   90.00
_cell.angle_beta   90.00
_cell.angle_gamma   90.00
#
_symmetry.space_group_name_H-M   'P 1'
#
loop_
_entity.id
_entity.type
_entity.pdbx_description
1 polymer ?
#
loop_
_entity_poly.entity_id
_entity_poly.type
_entity_poly.pdbx_seq_one_letter_code
_entity_poly.pdbx_strand_id
1 'polypeptide(L)'
;MARYMETLTIERGGFRIKVPESWWEFDVRPESRDDSIRRMVNERVAQHPELAQYRDTYVGFLRKSAADAWKSGAMYCGCMAESFGGDTPITGSVTVSLVGGRTREGAPLSNDPAAIAAQLAPKEAHREGDSWRKVTTVDIPGVGPAARTYGIEDIPIPDDSLNRSIRAVLMQTFIPVPGQEGKVALVAGSSQVLDLADSFFDIFDAITSTFRFAD
;
A
#
# COMPACT_ATOMS: atom_id res chain seq x y z
N MET A 1 2.91 13.26 25.88
CA MET A 1 1.80 12.33 26.19
C MET A 1 1.53 11.54 24.93
N ALA A 2 1.84 10.24 24.91
CA ALA A 2 1.55 9.39 23.77
C ALA A 2 0.03 9.23 23.68
N ARG A 3 -0.58 9.85 22.67
CA ARG A 3 -1.99 9.59 22.33
C ARG A 3 -2.03 8.12 21.93
N TYR A 4 -2.69 7.28 22.72
CA TYR A 4 -2.90 5.88 22.39
C TYR A 4 -3.59 5.85 21.03
N MET A 5 -2.87 5.48 19.96
CA MET A 5 -3.49 5.26 18.66
C MET A 5 -4.24 3.95 18.78
N GLU A 6 -5.56 4.05 18.96
CA GLU A 6 -6.41 2.87 18.82
C GLU A 6 -6.23 2.31 17.41
N THR A 7 -6.31 0.99 17.29
CA THR A 7 -6.09 0.29 16.02
C THR A 7 -7.38 -0.34 15.57
N LEU A 8 -7.72 -0.17 14.30
CA LEU A 8 -8.88 -0.80 13.68
C LEU A 8 -8.45 -2.13 13.07
N THR A 9 -9.15 -3.22 13.42
CA THR A 9 -8.94 -4.52 12.80
C THR A 9 -9.79 -4.60 11.54
N ILE A 10 -9.15 -4.74 10.39
CA ILE A 10 -9.78 -4.98 9.10
C ILE A 10 -9.71 -6.47 8.81
N GLU A 11 -10.82 -7.11 8.46
CA GLU A 11 -10.90 -8.52 8.08
C GLU A 11 -11.52 -8.66 6.69
N ARG A 12 -10.76 -9.14 5.70
CA ARG A 12 -11.14 -9.18 4.28
C ARG A 12 -10.41 -10.33 3.58
N GLY A 13 -11.08 -10.98 2.62
CA GLY A 13 -10.41 -11.87 1.66
C GLY A 13 -9.50 -12.96 2.27
N GLY A 14 -9.84 -13.46 3.46
CA GLY A 14 -9.03 -14.47 4.16
C GLY A 14 -7.81 -13.90 4.91
N PHE A 15 -7.78 -12.59 5.21
CA PHE A 15 -6.79 -12.00 6.08
C PHE A 15 -7.41 -10.98 7.05
N ARG A 16 -6.66 -10.67 8.10
CA ARG A 16 -6.87 -9.50 8.94
C ARG A 16 -5.60 -8.70 9.15
N ILE A 17 -5.74 -7.39 9.26
CA ILE A 17 -4.64 -6.46 9.52
C ILE A 17 -5.14 -5.33 10.42
N LYS A 18 -4.26 -4.79 11.27
CA LYS A 18 -4.55 -3.62 12.07
C LYS A 18 -3.87 -2.40 11.48
N VAL A 19 -4.65 -1.33 11.30
CA VAL A 19 -4.15 0.00 10.94
C VAL A 19 -4.50 0.99 12.04
N PRO A 20 -3.80 2.13 12.13
CA PRO A 20 -4.24 3.20 13.01
C PRO A 20 -5.69 3.63 12.74
N GLU A 21 -6.43 3.97 13.78
CA GLU A 21 -7.82 4.43 13.65
C GLU A 21 -7.98 5.68 12.77
N SER A 22 -6.98 6.56 12.76
CA SER A 22 -6.99 7.75 11.93
C SER A 22 -6.88 7.45 10.42
N TRP A 23 -6.54 6.22 10.06
CA TRP A 23 -6.46 5.79 8.66
C TRP A 23 -7.84 5.42 8.16
N TRP A 24 -8.24 6.06 7.07
CA TRP A 24 -9.50 5.79 6.41
C TRP A 24 -9.34 4.73 5.32
N GLU A 25 -10.37 3.92 5.11
CA GLU A 25 -10.37 2.89 4.06
C GLU A 25 -10.83 3.48 2.72
N PHE A 26 -10.02 3.35 1.68
CA PHE A 26 -10.44 3.58 0.30
C PHE A 26 -11.00 2.28 -0.28
N ASP A 27 -12.32 2.21 -0.44
CA ASP A 27 -12.98 1.02 -0.95
C ASP A 27 -12.68 0.81 -2.44
N VAL A 28 -12.02 -0.29 -2.76
CA VAL A 28 -11.63 -0.66 -4.14
C VAL A 28 -12.58 -1.68 -4.77
N ARG A 29 -13.50 -2.25 -4.00
CA ARG A 29 -14.34 -3.39 -4.42
C ARG A 29 -15.41 -2.97 -5.42
N PRO A 30 -15.60 -3.69 -6.54
CA PRO A 30 -16.56 -3.32 -7.57
C PRO A 30 -17.99 -3.14 -7.06
N GLU A 31 -18.40 -3.92 -6.07
CA GLU A 31 -19.76 -3.93 -5.51
C GLU A 31 -20.11 -2.67 -4.69
N SER A 32 -19.11 -1.96 -4.16
CA SER A 32 -19.34 -0.87 -3.20
C SER A 32 -18.51 0.40 -3.43
N ARG A 33 -17.43 0.34 -4.22
CA ARG A 33 -16.53 1.47 -4.46
C ARG A 33 -17.24 2.71 -5.00
N ASP A 34 -18.20 2.52 -5.90
CA ASP A 34 -18.87 3.62 -6.58
C ASP A 34 -19.70 4.48 -5.62
N ASP A 35 -20.42 3.82 -4.71
CA ASP A 35 -21.22 4.52 -3.69
C ASP A 35 -20.34 5.12 -2.60
N SER A 36 -19.25 4.45 -2.22
CA SER A 36 -18.25 4.99 -1.30
C SER A 36 -17.60 6.27 -1.84
N ILE A 37 -17.18 6.26 -3.11
CA ILE A 37 -16.60 7.43 -3.79
C ILE A 37 -17.60 8.58 -3.87
N ARG A 38 -18.86 8.31 -4.25
CA ARG A 38 -19.91 9.35 -4.30
C ARG A 38 -20.11 10.01 -2.94
N ARG A 39 -20.20 9.21 -1.86
CA ARG A 39 -20.33 9.72 -0.50
C ARG A 39 -19.14 10.60 -0.12
N MET A 40 -17.93 10.11 -0.32
CA MET A 40 -16.69 10.83 -0.01
C MET A 40 -16.61 12.18 -0.74
N VAL A 41 -16.90 12.21 -2.05
CA VAL A 41 -16.87 13.44 -2.82
C VAL A 41 -17.98 14.40 -2.37
N ASN A 42 -19.18 13.90 -2.08
CA ASN A 42 -20.28 14.73 -1.60
C ASN A 42 -19.95 15.37 -0.24
N GLU A 43 -19.38 14.61 0.70
CA GLU A 43 -18.94 15.11 1.99
C GLU A 43 -17.86 16.19 1.83
N ARG A 44 -16.88 15.94 0.94
CA ARG A 44 -15.82 16.92 0.66
C ARG A 44 -16.37 18.21 0.05
N VAL A 45 -17.29 18.12 -0.91
CA VAL A 45 -17.93 19.29 -1.54
C VAL A 45 -18.82 20.03 -0.54
N ALA A 46 -19.48 19.33 0.38
CA ALA A 46 -20.27 19.98 1.43
C ALA A 46 -19.40 20.81 2.39
N GLN A 47 -18.18 20.34 2.69
CA GLN A 47 -17.20 21.09 3.49
C GLN A 47 -16.51 22.21 2.70
N HIS A 48 -16.39 22.04 1.38
CA HIS A 48 -15.68 22.94 0.48
C HIS A 48 -16.52 23.22 -0.78
N PRO A 49 -17.53 24.11 -0.69
CA PRO A 49 -18.47 24.37 -1.79
C PRO A 49 -17.81 24.84 -3.10
N GLU A 50 -16.63 25.48 -3.02
CA GLU A 50 -15.81 25.89 -4.16
C GLU A 50 -15.39 24.71 -5.07
N LEU A 51 -15.34 23.50 -4.52
CA LEU A 51 -15.00 22.27 -5.24
C LEU A 51 -16.17 21.69 -6.05
N ALA A 52 -17.40 22.21 -5.88
CA ALA A 52 -18.58 21.68 -6.55
C ALA A 52 -18.43 21.63 -8.07
N GLN A 53 -17.76 22.63 -8.66
CA GLN A 53 -17.49 22.70 -10.10
C GLN A 53 -16.58 21.57 -10.62
N TYR A 54 -15.80 20.93 -9.75
CA TYR A 54 -14.85 19.86 -10.10
C TYR A 54 -15.35 18.47 -9.69
N ARG A 55 -16.59 18.36 -9.22
CA ARG A 55 -17.16 17.13 -8.67
C ARG A 55 -16.99 15.93 -9.59
N ASP A 56 -17.37 16.07 -10.85
CA ASP A 56 -17.32 14.96 -11.81
C ASP A 56 -15.89 14.55 -12.15
N THR A 57 -14.96 15.51 -12.17
CA THR A 57 -13.52 15.25 -12.32
C THR A 57 -13.00 14.40 -11.16
N TYR A 58 -13.32 14.77 -9.91
CA TYR A 58 -12.91 13.99 -8.73
C TYR A 58 -13.52 12.59 -8.75
N VAL A 59 -14.81 12.46 -9.04
CA VAL A 59 -15.48 11.16 -9.13
C VAL A 59 -14.84 10.28 -10.22
N GLY A 60 -14.58 10.83 -11.40
CA GLY A 60 -13.95 10.12 -12.51
C GLY A 60 -12.54 9.64 -12.16
N PHE A 61 -11.73 10.52 -11.55
CA PHE A 61 -10.39 10.19 -11.08
C PHE A 61 -10.41 9.06 -10.04
N LEU A 62 -11.19 9.19 -8.97
CA LEU A 62 -11.24 8.20 -7.88
C LEU A 62 -11.77 6.85 -8.37
N ARG A 63 -12.76 6.84 -9.27
CA ARG A 63 -13.26 5.59 -9.87
C ARG A 63 -12.20 4.87 -10.67
N LYS A 64 -11.44 5.61 -11.47
CA LYS A 64 -10.30 5.05 -12.21
C LYS A 64 -9.27 4.47 -11.25
N SER A 65 -8.85 5.23 -10.22
CA SER A 65 -7.89 4.76 -9.22
C SER A 65 -8.36 3.50 -8.49
N ALA A 66 -9.63 3.42 -8.08
CA ALA A 66 -10.19 2.23 -7.44
C ALA A 66 -10.24 1.02 -8.40
N ALA A 67 -10.58 1.25 -9.67
CA ALA A 67 -10.57 0.19 -10.68
C ALA A 67 -9.17 -0.34 -10.99
N ASP A 68 -8.19 0.55 -11.09
CA ASP A 68 -6.80 0.19 -11.35
C ASP A 68 -6.19 -0.58 -10.16
N ALA A 69 -6.50 -0.16 -8.93
CA ALA A 69 -6.11 -0.87 -7.70
C ALA A 69 -6.74 -2.28 -7.63
N TRP A 70 -8.04 -2.40 -7.92
CA TRP A 70 -8.70 -3.72 -7.95
C TRP A 70 -8.09 -4.63 -9.02
N LYS A 71 -7.84 -4.09 -10.22
CA LYS A 71 -7.24 -4.84 -11.34
C LYS A 71 -5.82 -5.31 -11.01
N SER A 72 -5.07 -4.57 -10.20
CA SER A 72 -3.73 -4.98 -9.72
C SER A 72 -3.77 -5.97 -8.56
N GLY A 73 -4.97 -6.40 -8.12
CA GLY A 73 -5.16 -7.41 -7.09
C GLY A 73 -5.27 -6.86 -5.67
N ALA A 74 -5.42 -5.54 -5.51
CA ALA A 74 -5.64 -4.93 -4.19
C ALA A 74 -6.99 -5.36 -3.61
N MET A 75 -6.93 -5.90 -2.40
CA MET A 75 -8.08 -6.32 -1.60
C MET A 75 -8.42 -5.32 -0.49
N TYR A 76 -7.44 -4.50 -0.11
CA TYR A 76 -7.57 -3.44 0.90
C TYR A 76 -6.66 -2.26 0.55
N CYS A 77 -7.14 -1.05 0.87
CA CYS A 77 -6.37 0.18 0.77
C CYS A 77 -6.71 1.08 1.98
N GLY A 78 -5.77 1.22 2.91
CA GLY A 78 -5.83 2.17 4.01
C GLY A 78 -5.02 3.41 3.67
N CYS A 79 -5.57 4.58 3.95
CA CYS A 79 -4.99 5.87 3.59
C CYS A 79 -4.96 6.79 4.82
N MET A 80 -3.91 7.61 4.93
CA MET A 80 -3.82 8.70 5.88
C MET A 80 -3.57 10.02 5.17
N ALA A 81 -4.17 11.07 5.70
CA ALA A 81 -3.89 12.46 5.34
C ALA A 81 -4.11 13.31 6.58
N GLU A 82 -3.04 13.64 7.30
CA GLU A 82 -3.10 14.37 8.57
C GLU A 82 -2.26 15.64 8.53
N SER A 83 -2.83 16.75 9.01
CA SER A 83 -2.12 18.01 9.18
C SER A 83 -1.62 18.13 10.62
N PHE A 84 -0.30 18.16 10.81
CA PHE A 84 0.34 18.33 12.12
C PHE A 84 0.71 19.80 12.36
N GLY A 85 -0.29 20.69 12.34
CA GLY A 85 -0.10 22.12 12.61
C GLY A 85 0.48 22.94 11.45
N GLY A 86 0.60 22.37 10.25
CA GLY A 86 0.95 23.06 9.01
C GLY A 86 -0.12 22.88 7.91
N ASP A 87 0.03 23.65 6.82
CA ASP A 87 -0.95 23.68 5.73
C ASP A 87 -0.91 22.43 4.83
N THR A 88 0.24 21.77 4.73
CA THR A 88 0.41 20.57 3.89
C THR A 88 0.21 19.31 4.72
N PRO A 89 -0.76 18.43 4.37
CA PRO A 89 -0.97 17.18 5.08
C PRO A 89 0.16 16.19 4.80
N ILE A 90 0.51 15.41 5.82
CA ILE A 90 1.34 14.21 5.68
C ILE A 90 0.45 13.09 5.17
N THR A 91 0.82 12.52 4.02
CA THR A 91 0.06 11.45 3.38
C THR A 91 0.81 10.13 3.38
N GLY A 92 0.06 9.04 3.50
CA GLY A 92 0.59 7.69 3.43
C GLY A 92 -0.52 6.70 3.09
N SER A 93 -0.15 5.54 2.57
CA SER A 93 -1.11 4.48 2.28
C SER A 93 -0.50 3.10 2.53
N VAL A 94 -1.35 2.14 2.89
CA VAL A 94 -1.02 0.70 2.93
C VAL A 94 -2.04 -0.04 2.11
N THR A 95 -1.57 -0.85 1.17
CA THR A 95 -2.40 -1.79 0.42
C THR A 95 -2.09 -3.21 0.83
N VAL A 96 -3.10 -4.07 0.75
CA VAL A 96 -2.93 -5.53 0.78
C VAL A 96 -3.45 -6.07 -0.52
N SER A 97 -2.59 -6.71 -1.29
CA SER A 97 -2.91 -7.35 -2.56
C SER A 97 -2.64 -8.84 -2.52
N LEU A 98 -3.46 -9.65 -3.19
CA LEU A 98 -3.13 -11.06 -3.40
C LEU A 98 -2.48 -11.20 -4.78
N VAL A 99 -1.19 -11.54 -4.82
CA VAL A 99 -0.43 -11.63 -6.07
C VAL A 99 0.05 -13.06 -6.29
N GLY A 100 -0.06 -13.51 -7.55
CA GLY A 100 0.40 -14.82 -7.99
C GLY A 100 1.41 -14.65 -9.12
N GLY A 101 2.57 -15.31 -8.99
CA GLY A 101 3.62 -15.28 -10.00
C GLY A 101 3.67 -16.59 -10.78
N ARG A 102 3.96 -16.50 -12.08
CA ARG A 102 4.27 -17.67 -12.92
C ARG A 102 5.52 -17.43 -13.76
N THR A 103 6.28 -18.49 -14.02
CA THR A 103 7.37 -18.48 -15.00
C THR A 103 6.80 -18.32 -16.42
N ARG A 104 7.69 -18.11 -17.40
CA ARG A 104 7.29 -18.05 -18.82
C ARG A 104 6.65 -19.36 -19.30
N GLU A 105 7.06 -20.48 -18.71
CA GLU A 105 6.55 -21.82 -18.98
C GLU A 105 5.25 -22.12 -18.22
N GLY A 106 4.75 -21.17 -17.42
CA GLY A 106 3.48 -21.27 -16.69
C GLY A 106 3.57 -21.95 -15.32
N ALA A 107 4.75 -22.37 -14.88
CA ALA A 107 4.97 -22.93 -13.55
C ALA A 107 4.79 -21.83 -12.48
N PRO A 108 4.23 -22.12 -11.29
CA PRO A 108 4.19 -21.16 -10.19
C PRO A 108 5.61 -20.68 -9.84
N LEU A 109 5.77 -19.37 -9.56
CA LEU A 109 7.01 -18.90 -8.95
C LEU A 109 7.11 -19.42 -7.51
N SER A 110 8.33 -19.55 -6.99
CA SER A 110 8.51 -19.90 -5.59
C SER A 110 7.88 -18.82 -4.69
N ASN A 111 7.12 -19.24 -3.69
CA ASN A 111 6.66 -18.38 -2.60
C ASN A 111 7.53 -18.52 -1.33
N ASP A 112 8.68 -19.19 -1.42
CA ASP A 112 9.66 -19.22 -0.34
C ASP A 112 10.28 -17.81 -0.13
N PRO A 113 10.26 -17.25 1.09
CA PRO A 113 10.79 -15.92 1.38
C PRO A 113 12.24 -15.71 0.96
N ALA A 114 13.12 -16.70 1.15
CA ALA A 114 14.52 -16.56 0.75
C ALA A 114 14.67 -16.56 -0.78
N ALA A 115 13.94 -17.43 -1.48
CA ALA A 115 13.90 -17.44 -2.93
C ALA A 115 13.34 -16.14 -3.53
N ILE A 116 12.29 -15.56 -2.93
CA ILE A 116 11.76 -14.25 -3.33
C ILE A 116 12.81 -13.16 -3.11
N ALA A 117 13.41 -13.10 -1.92
CA ALA A 117 14.44 -12.11 -1.59
C ALA A 117 15.63 -12.18 -2.55
N ALA A 118 16.08 -13.38 -2.92
CA ALA A 118 17.18 -13.57 -3.87
C ALA A 118 16.86 -13.09 -5.29
N GLN A 119 15.58 -13.00 -5.68
CA GLN A 119 15.14 -12.51 -6.99
C GLN A 119 14.89 -11.00 -7.02
N LEU A 120 14.78 -10.37 -5.84
CA LEU A 120 14.58 -8.92 -5.73
C LEU A 120 15.94 -8.21 -5.78
N ALA A 121 16.08 -7.25 -6.69
CA ALA A 121 17.32 -6.53 -6.87
C ALA A 121 17.47 -5.40 -5.82
N PRO A 122 18.49 -5.42 -4.94
CA PRO A 122 18.84 -4.27 -4.12
C PRO A 122 19.33 -3.12 -5.01
N LYS A 123 19.23 -1.90 -4.50
CA LYS A 123 19.67 -0.67 -5.17
C LYS A 123 20.42 0.21 -4.18
N GLU A 124 21.66 0.53 -4.49
CA GLU A 124 22.48 1.42 -3.67
C GLU A 124 22.28 2.88 -4.07
N ALA A 125 22.23 3.78 -3.09
CA ALA A 125 22.35 5.21 -3.32
C ALA A 125 23.83 5.58 -3.42
N HIS A 126 24.22 6.34 -4.44
CA HIS A 126 25.59 6.83 -4.61
C HIS A 126 25.73 8.31 -4.25
N ARG A 127 24.62 9.06 -4.28
CA ARG A 127 24.52 10.49 -3.99
C ARG A 127 23.30 10.77 -3.14
N GLU A 128 23.32 11.91 -2.47
CA GLU A 128 22.15 12.44 -1.77
C GLU A 128 20.98 12.61 -2.76
N GLY A 129 19.81 12.14 -2.37
CA GLY A 129 18.62 12.14 -3.22
C GLY A 129 18.55 11.02 -4.25
N ASP A 130 19.53 10.10 -4.32
CA ASP A 130 19.37 8.90 -5.14
C ASP A 130 18.28 7.98 -4.55
N SER A 131 17.50 7.34 -5.42
CA SER A 131 16.62 6.24 -5.01
C SER A 131 17.44 5.00 -4.64
N TRP A 132 17.00 4.29 -3.62
CA TRP A 132 17.68 3.12 -3.07
C TRP A 132 16.67 2.08 -2.60
N ARG A 133 17.10 0.82 -2.54
CA ARG A 133 16.31 -0.32 -2.12
C ARG A 133 17.17 -1.28 -1.32
N LYS A 134 16.71 -1.62 -0.12
CA LYS A 134 17.20 -2.76 0.64
C LYS A 134 16.26 -3.94 0.45
N VAL A 135 16.84 -5.14 0.42
CA VAL A 135 16.12 -6.41 0.34
C VAL A 135 16.52 -7.24 1.54
N THR A 136 15.55 -7.83 2.22
CA THR A 136 15.76 -8.61 3.43
C THR A 136 14.65 -9.65 3.62
N THR A 137 14.74 -10.44 4.68
CA THR A 137 13.64 -11.25 5.20
C THR A 137 13.25 -10.74 6.58
N VAL A 138 11.97 -10.87 6.92
CA VAL A 138 11.40 -10.52 8.22
C VAL A 138 10.55 -11.67 8.73
N ASP A 139 10.49 -11.86 10.05
CA ASP A 139 9.55 -12.78 10.66
C ASP A 139 8.29 -12.02 11.09
N ILE A 140 7.13 -12.42 10.59
CA ILE A 140 5.84 -11.83 10.95
C ILE A 140 5.24 -12.68 12.07
N PRO A 141 5.00 -12.09 13.27
CA PRO A 141 4.47 -12.86 14.39
C PRO A 141 3.21 -13.65 14.02
N GLY A 142 3.17 -14.95 14.31
CA GLY A 142 2.01 -15.81 14.02
C GLY A 142 1.73 -16.09 12.54
N VAL A 143 2.63 -15.69 11.63
CA VAL A 143 2.57 -16.00 10.19
C VAL A 143 3.85 -16.68 9.72
N GLY A 144 5.01 -16.21 10.19
CA GLY A 144 6.32 -16.74 9.84
C GLY A 144 7.11 -15.83 8.90
N PRO A 145 8.17 -16.36 8.25
CA PRO A 145 9.07 -15.56 7.45
C PRO A 145 8.41 -14.99 6.18
N ALA A 146 8.81 -13.79 5.80
CA ALA A 146 8.38 -13.09 4.59
C ALA A 146 9.56 -12.33 3.96
N ALA A 147 9.59 -12.22 2.64
CA ALA A 147 10.55 -11.36 1.97
C ALA A 147 10.11 -9.90 2.11
N ARG A 148 11.05 -8.98 2.22
CA ARG A 148 10.75 -7.54 2.33
C ARG A 148 11.71 -6.71 1.50
N THR A 149 11.16 -5.71 0.81
CA THR A 149 11.92 -4.57 0.31
C THR A 149 11.52 -3.31 1.05
N TYR A 150 12.46 -2.39 1.20
CA TYR A 150 12.15 -1.03 1.64
C TYR A 150 13.18 -0.04 1.13
N GLY A 151 12.75 1.20 0.89
CA GLY A 151 13.62 2.28 0.46
C GLY A 151 12.89 3.47 -0.15
N ILE A 152 13.65 4.33 -0.82
CA ILE A 152 13.12 5.44 -1.61
C ILE A 152 13.15 5.04 -3.07
N GLU A 153 12.00 4.99 -3.71
CA GLU A 153 11.81 4.41 -5.04
C GLU A 153 11.31 5.43 -6.04
N ASP A 154 11.75 5.31 -7.28
CA ASP A 154 11.16 6.00 -8.43
C ASP A 154 10.15 5.07 -9.09
N ILE A 155 8.87 5.25 -8.75
CA ILE A 155 7.77 4.39 -9.20
C ILE A 155 7.28 4.92 -10.55
N PRO A 156 7.38 4.15 -11.65
CA PRO A 156 6.89 4.60 -12.95
C PRO A 156 5.37 4.77 -12.91
N ILE A 157 4.86 5.83 -13.54
CA ILE A 157 3.42 6.04 -13.68
C ILE A 157 2.91 5.10 -14.77
N PRO A 158 1.97 4.18 -14.48
CA PRO A 158 1.41 3.27 -15.48
C PRO A 158 0.79 4.02 -16.64
N ASP A 159 0.98 3.51 -17.87
CA ASP A 159 0.42 4.05 -19.11
C ASP A 159 0.78 5.52 -19.39
N ASP A 160 1.85 6.05 -18.78
CA ASP A 160 2.34 7.40 -19.02
C ASP A 160 3.31 7.44 -20.20
N SER A 161 2.90 8.06 -21.31
CA SER A 161 3.72 8.18 -22.52
C SER A 161 4.99 9.00 -22.34
N LEU A 162 5.06 9.82 -21.29
CA LEU A 162 6.23 10.62 -20.93
C LEU A 162 7.22 9.86 -20.03
N ASN A 163 6.93 8.60 -19.70
CA ASN A 163 7.75 7.73 -18.85
C ASN A 163 8.15 8.40 -17.52
N ARG A 164 7.23 9.17 -16.93
CA ARG A 164 7.46 9.86 -15.65
C ARG A 164 7.40 8.85 -14.51
N SER A 165 8.10 9.19 -13.43
CA SER A 165 8.04 8.47 -12.16
C SER A 165 7.60 9.39 -11.02
N ILE A 166 7.10 8.76 -9.96
CA ILE A 166 6.82 9.40 -8.68
C ILE A 166 7.84 8.86 -7.70
N ARG A 167 8.54 9.76 -7.01
CA ARG A 167 9.43 9.37 -5.93
C ARG A 167 8.64 9.15 -4.65
N ALA A 168 8.84 8.00 -4.01
CA ALA A 168 8.13 7.64 -2.80
C ALA A 168 9.00 6.81 -1.85
N VAL A 169 8.76 6.98 -0.56
CA VAL A 169 9.05 5.97 0.47
C VAL A 169 8.20 4.75 0.13
N LEU A 170 8.81 3.57 0.03
CA LEU A 170 8.12 2.33 -0.28
C LEU A 170 8.65 1.20 0.61
N MET A 171 7.73 0.44 1.21
CA MET A 171 8.03 -0.83 1.86
C MET A 171 7.06 -1.90 1.34
N GLN A 172 7.58 -3.03 0.88
CA GLN A 172 6.79 -4.14 0.37
C GLN A 172 7.15 -5.42 1.12
N THR A 173 6.16 -6.09 1.69
CA THR A 173 6.34 -7.38 2.36
C THR A 173 5.54 -8.45 1.64
N PHE A 174 6.24 -9.49 1.18
CA PHE A 174 5.72 -10.60 0.39
C PHE A 174 5.49 -11.80 1.32
N ILE A 175 4.25 -11.98 1.75
CA ILE A 175 3.84 -12.95 2.76
C ILE A 175 3.32 -14.22 2.07
N PRO A 176 3.95 -15.39 2.23
CA PRO A 176 3.49 -16.62 1.59
C PRO A 176 2.08 -16.98 2.01
N VAL A 177 1.22 -17.35 1.06
CA VAL A 177 -0.15 -17.82 1.38
C VAL A 177 -0.10 -19.30 1.74
N PRO A 178 -0.56 -19.72 2.94
CA PRO A 178 -0.54 -21.10 3.37
C PRO A 178 -1.25 -22.03 2.38
N GLY A 179 -0.60 -23.12 2.01
CA GLY A 179 -1.13 -24.14 1.10
C GLY A 179 -1.35 -23.70 -0.35
N GLN A 180 -0.93 -22.49 -0.74
CA GLN A 180 -1.09 -21.97 -2.10
C GLN A 180 0.27 -21.60 -2.71
N GLU A 181 0.86 -22.55 -3.44
CA GLU A 181 2.14 -22.36 -4.12
C GLU A 181 2.09 -21.19 -5.10
N GLY A 182 3.18 -20.41 -5.12
CA GLY A 182 3.34 -19.24 -5.99
C GLY A 182 2.39 -18.08 -5.75
N LYS A 183 1.65 -18.09 -4.63
CA LYS A 183 0.86 -16.95 -4.16
C LYS A 183 1.45 -16.34 -2.90
N VAL A 184 1.43 -15.02 -2.89
CA VAL A 184 1.78 -14.20 -1.72
C VAL A 184 0.74 -13.11 -1.50
N ALA A 185 0.47 -12.79 -0.24
CA ALA A 185 -0.13 -11.53 0.13
C ALA A 185 0.97 -10.46 0.14
N LEU A 186 0.81 -9.43 -0.69
CA LEU A 186 1.71 -8.29 -0.77
C LEU A 186 1.13 -7.16 0.08
N VAL A 187 1.78 -6.86 1.21
CA VAL A 187 1.51 -5.66 2.01
C VAL A 187 2.46 -4.57 1.56
N ALA A 188 1.95 -3.49 0.98
CA ALA A 188 2.76 -2.39 0.47
C ALA A 188 2.40 -1.07 1.15
N GLY A 189 3.34 -0.48 1.89
CA GLY A 189 3.24 0.85 2.47
C GLY A 189 3.96 1.88 1.61
N SER A 190 3.37 3.04 1.36
CA SER A 190 3.98 4.11 0.57
C SER A 190 3.65 5.53 1.05
N SER A 191 4.58 6.46 0.85
CA SER A 191 4.38 7.90 1.07
C SER A 191 5.27 8.73 0.14
N GLN A 192 4.79 9.90 -0.31
CA GLN A 192 5.60 10.89 -1.03
C GLN A 192 6.36 11.86 -0.10
N VAL A 193 6.20 11.75 1.22
CA VAL A 193 6.85 12.63 2.21
C VAL A 193 8.20 12.01 2.61
N LEU A 194 9.23 12.29 1.80
CA LEU A 194 10.54 11.62 1.89
C LEU A 194 11.32 11.94 3.17
N ASP A 195 11.15 13.14 3.72
CA ASP A 195 11.85 13.60 4.93
C ASP A 195 11.49 12.77 6.18
N LEU A 196 10.41 11.97 6.10
CA LEU A 196 9.93 11.11 7.17
C LEU A 196 10.08 9.62 6.83
N ALA A 197 10.97 9.26 5.89
CA ALA A 197 11.13 7.90 5.41
C ALA A 197 11.28 6.87 6.53
N ASP A 198 12.16 7.12 7.50
CA ASP A 198 12.40 6.20 8.62
C ASP A 198 11.14 6.03 9.48
N SER A 199 10.43 7.11 9.79
CA SER A 199 9.16 7.05 10.53
C SER A 199 8.09 6.27 9.78
N PHE A 200 8.02 6.41 8.45
CA PHE A 200 7.11 5.61 7.64
C PHE A 200 7.49 4.13 7.62
N PHE A 201 8.79 3.80 7.56
CA PHE A 201 9.22 2.40 7.65
C PHE A 201 8.80 1.77 8.98
N ASP A 202 8.95 2.48 10.09
CA ASP A 202 8.50 2.02 11.41
C ASP A 202 6.99 1.78 11.45
N ILE A 203 6.20 2.72 10.92
CA ILE A 203 4.73 2.61 10.88
C ILE A 203 4.30 1.45 9.97
N PHE A 204 4.90 1.32 8.78
CA PHE A 204 4.57 0.24 7.84
C PHE A 204 4.96 -1.13 8.38
N ASP A 205 6.09 -1.23 9.11
CA ASP A 205 6.45 -2.46 9.80
C ASP A 205 5.46 -2.78 10.91
N ALA A 206 5.13 -1.80 11.76
CA ALA A 206 4.15 -1.97 12.83
C ALA A 206 2.80 -2.46 12.29
N ILE A 207 2.28 -1.85 11.21
CA ILE A 207 1.06 -2.29 10.52
C ILE A 207 1.22 -3.73 10.00
N THR A 208 2.28 -4.00 9.24
CA THR A 208 2.52 -5.31 8.62
C THR A 208 2.67 -6.43 9.65
N SER A 209 3.27 -6.15 10.82
CA SER A 209 3.46 -7.12 11.90
C SER A 209 2.14 -7.66 12.49
N THR A 210 1.04 -6.95 12.26
CA THR A 210 -0.31 -7.33 12.71
C THR A 210 -1.07 -8.18 11.70
N PHE A 211 -0.53 -8.36 10.49
CA PHE A 211 -1.14 -9.17 9.45
C PHE A 211 -1.30 -10.63 9.91
N ARG A 212 -2.49 -11.20 9.72
CA ARG A 212 -2.77 -12.63 9.92
C ARG A 212 -3.65 -13.12 8.78
N PHE A 213 -3.54 -14.39 8.43
CA PHE A 213 -4.60 -15.04 7.67
C PHE A 213 -5.83 -15.23 8.56
N ALA A 214 -7.02 -15.12 7.98
CA ALA A 214 -8.30 -15.44 8.60
C ALA A 214 -8.75 -16.83 8.10
N ASP A 215 -9.42 -17.57 8.97
CA ASP A 215 -9.91 -18.93 8.68
C ASP A 215 -11.07 -18.94 7.67
#